data_AF-A0A502VK88-F1
#
_entry.id   AF-A0A502VK88-F1
#
_cell.length_a   1.000
_cell.length_b   1.000
_cell.length_c   1.000
_cell.angle_alpha   90.00
_cell.angle_beta   90.00
_cell.angle_gamma   90.00
#
_symmetry.space_group_name_H-M   'P 1'
#
loop_
_entity.id
_entity.type
_entity.pdbx_description
1 polymer ?
#
loop_
_entity_poly.entity_id
_entity_poly.type
_entity_poly.pdbx_seq_one_letter_code
_entity_poly.pdbx_strand_id
1 'polypeptide(L)'
;MSLNFVDEARPNTFEFETSALIKASGFREYDARWWFGQVAPELNLIGVQALGMGLGTLIRRVGAGPDIVTGHDFRSYSLGIKLALVSGLMAAGARVR
;
A
#
# COMPACT_ATOMS: atom_id res chain seq x y z
N MET A 1 5.64 15.06 1.47
CA MET A 1 5.18 14.60 0.14
C MET A 1 3.66 14.54 0.20
N SER A 2 2.96 15.32 -0.62
CA SER A 2 1.50 15.23 -0.73
C SER A 2 1.14 14.03 -1.59
N LEU A 3 0.40 13.08 -1.05
CA LEU A 3 -0.18 12.00 -1.86
C LEU A 3 -1.47 12.49 -2.50
N ASN A 4 -1.59 12.31 -3.82
CA ASN A 4 -2.86 12.47 -4.53
C ASN A 4 -3.57 11.12 -4.56
N PHE A 5 -4.83 11.05 -4.08
CA PHE A 5 -5.61 9.81 -4.07
C PHE A 5 -6.62 9.82 -5.21
N VAL A 6 -6.72 8.69 -5.92
CA VAL A 6 -7.63 8.51 -7.05
C VAL A 6 -8.41 7.20 -6.89
N ASP A 7 -9.67 7.19 -7.36
CA ASP A 7 -10.52 5.99 -7.33
C ASP A 7 -10.33 5.10 -8.57
N GLU A 8 -9.91 5.71 -9.68
CA GLU A 8 -9.61 5.01 -10.93
C GLU A 8 -8.34 5.59 -11.56
N ALA A 9 -7.47 4.71 -12.07
CA ALA A 9 -6.35 5.08 -12.92
C ALA A 9 -6.02 3.89 -13.83
N ARG A 10 -5.71 4.18 -15.10
CA ARG A 10 -5.37 3.13 -16.08
C ARG A 10 -3.89 2.77 -15.99
N PRO A 11 -3.52 1.47 -16.03
CA PRO A 11 -2.11 1.06 -16.10
C PRO A 11 -1.35 1.73 -17.23
N ASN A 12 -0.04 1.94 -17.03
CA ASN A 12 0.86 2.60 -17.99
C ASN A 12 0.43 4.04 -18.34
N THR A 13 -0.13 4.77 -17.37
CA THR A 13 -0.44 6.21 -17.51
C THR A 13 0.27 7.01 -16.43
N PHE A 14 0.49 8.31 -16.71
CA PHE A 14 1.12 9.21 -15.75
C PHE A 14 0.41 9.21 -14.40
N GLU A 15 -0.93 9.26 -14.39
CA GLU A 15 -1.72 9.25 -13.16
C GLU A 15 -1.53 7.97 -12.36
N PHE A 16 -1.49 6.80 -13.03
CA PHE A 16 -1.26 5.51 -12.37
C PHE A 16 0.13 5.38 -11.76
N GLU A 17 1.14 6.04 -12.32
CA GLU A 17 2.52 6.00 -11.80
C GLU A 17 2.80 7.08 -10.74
N THR A 18 1.93 8.08 -10.59
CA THR A 18 2.18 9.25 -9.72
C THR A 18 1.13 9.48 -8.64
N SER A 19 -0.08 8.94 -8.81
CA SER A 19 -1.18 9.04 -7.84
C SER A 19 -1.40 7.72 -7.11
N ALA A 20 -1.87 7.79 -5.87
CA ALA A 20 -2.24 6.65 -5.05
C ALA A 20 -3.62 6.13 -5.45
N LEU A 21 -3.66 5.05 -6.23
CA LEU A 21 -4.90 4.31 -6.51
C LEU A 21 -5.13 3.33 -5.36
N ILE A 22 -6.23 3.53 -4.62
CA ILE A 22 -6.67 2.64 -3.55
C ILE A 22 -8.19 2.71 -3.42
N LYS A 23 -8.89 1.68 -3.90
CA LYS A 23 -10.35 1.64 -3.77
C LYS A 23 -10.78 1.34 -2.34
N ALA A 24 -11.75 2.08 -1.82
CA ALA A 24 -12.27 1.86 -0.47
C ALA A 24 -12.86 0.44 -0.28
N SER A 25 -13.42 -0.14 -1.34
CA SER A 25 -14.00 -1.50 -1.35
C SER A 25 -13.01 -2.62 -1.00
N GLY A 26 -11.70 -2.37 -1.09
CA GLY A 26 -10.72 -3.37 -0.72
C GLY A 26 -10.49 -3.49 0.78
N PHE A 27 -10.93 -2.55 1.61
CA PHE A 27 -10.94 -2.73 3.07
C PHE A 27 -12.13 -3.60 3.46
N ARG A 28 -11.85 -4.83 3.89
CA ARG A 28 -12.86 -5.83 4.27
C ARG A 28 -12.85 -6.03 5.78
N GLU A 29 -13.76 -6.86 6.26
CA GLU A 29 -13.94 -7.11 7.71
C GLU A 29 -12.68 -7.67 8.38
N TYR A 30 -11.97 -8.60 7.72
CA TYR A 30 -10.85 -9.32 8.32
C TYR A 30 -9.49 -8.94 7.73
N ASP A 31 -9.47 -8.42 6.51
CA ASP A 31 -8.25 -8.09 5.79
C ASP A 31 -8.48 -6.98 4.77
N ALA A 32 -7.42 -6.60 4.07
CA ALA A 32 -7.52 -5.70 2.94
C ALA A 32 -7.10 -6.43 1.67
N ARG A 33 -7.92 -6.35 0.62
CA ARG A 33 -7.73 -7.10 -0.62
C ARG A 33 -8.30 -6.37 -1.83
N TRP A 34 -7.43 -6.19 -2.80
CA TRP A 34 -7.68 -5.51 -4.06
C TRP A 34 -7.24 -6.36 -5.24
N TRP A 35 -7.80 -6.08 -6.41
CA TRP A 35 -7.20 -6.50 -7.68
C TRP A 35 -5.96 -5.65 -7.98
N PHE A 36 -4.80 -6.32 -8.11
CA PHE A 36 -3.54 -5.73 -8.56
C PHE A 36 -3.17 -6.26 -9.95
N GLY A 37 -2.95 -5.37 -10.92
CA GLY A 37 -2.53 -5.77 -12.27
C GLY A 37 -3.04 -4.86 -13.38
N GLN A 38 -3.09 -5.41 -14.61
CA GLN A 38 -3.34 -4.62 -15.81
C GLN A 38 -4.82 -4.47 -16.19
N VAL A 39 -5.70 -5.34 -15.70
CA VAL A 39 -7.13 -5.28 -16.03
C VAL A 39 -7.88 -4.79 -14.80
N ALA A 40 -8.40 -3.56 -14.88
CA ALA A 40 -9.17 -2.89 -13.82
C ALA A 40 -8.49 -2.94 -12.43
N PRO A 41 -7.27 -2.38 -12.28
CA PRO A 41 -6.61 -2.32 -10.99
C PRO A 41 -7.45 -1.54 -9.97
N GLU A 42 -7.48 -2.05 -8.75
CA GLU A 42 -8.09 -1.37 -7.60
C GLU A 42 -7.03 -0.83 -6.63
N LEU A 43 -5.76 -1.16 -6.90
CA LEU A 43 -4.57 -0.82 -6.13
C LEU A 43 -3.35 -0.70 -7.06
N ASN A 44 -2.50 0.29 -6.83
CA ASN A 44 -1.18 0.40 -7.46
C ASN A 44 -0.05 0.50 -6.41
N LEU A 45 1.21 0.55 -6.86
CA LEU A 45 2.36 0.59 -5.95
C LEU A 45 2.40 1.87 -5.08
N ILE A 46 2.01 3.02 -5.64
CA ILE A 46 1.92 4.28 -4.89
C ILE A 46 0.81 4.19 -3.81
N GLY A 47 -0.31 3.55 -4.12
CA GLY A 47 -1.39 3.25 -3.19
C GLY A 47 -0.94 2.30 -2.07
N VAL A 48 -0.09 1.32 -2.37
CA VAL A 48 0.49 0.44 -1.34
C VAL A 48 1.44 1.22 -0.42
N GLN A 49 2.23 2.15 -0.95
CA GLN A 49 3.05 3.06 -0.12
C GLN A 49 2.17 3.92 0.79
N ALA A 50 1.09 4.48 0.26
CA ALA A 50 0.10 5.24 1.03
C ALA A 50 -0.53 4.39 2.15
N LEU A 51 -0.89 3.15 1.83
CA LEU A 51 -1.40 2.17 2.79
C LEU A 51 -0.37 1.90 3.89
N GLY A 52 0.91 1.73 3.55
CA GLY A 52 2.00 1.56 4.51
C GLY A 52 2.15 2.74 5.46
N MET A 53 2.05 3.98 4.95
CA MET A 53 2.09 5.17 5.79
C MET A 53 0.90 5.25 6.75
N GLY A 54 -0.31 4.92 6.26
CA GLY A 54 -1.52 4.85 7.08
C GLY A 54 -1.44 3.79 8.17
N LEU A 55 -1.01 2.58 7.81
CA LEU A 55 -0.85 1.46 8.74
C LEU A 55 0.21 1.74 9.81
N GLY A 56 1.39 2.25 9.42
CA GLY A 56 2.45 2.62 10.38
C GLY A 56 1.99 3.71 11.35
N THR A 57 1.23 4.69 10.85
CA THR A 57 0.62 5.74 11.69
C THR A 57 -0.38 5.15 12.69
N LEU A 58 -1.25 4.24 12.24
CA LEU A 58 -2.24 3.58 13.09
C LEU A 58 -1.55 2.76 14.20
N ILE A 59 -0.61 1.89 13.83
CA ILE A 59 0.14 1.03 14.76
C ILE A 59 0.81 1.86 15.85
N ARG A 60 1.42 2.99 15.48
CA ARG A 60 2.02 3.92 16.44
C ARG A 60 0.97 4.53 17.38
N ARG A 61 -0.19 4.95 16.86
CA ARG A 61 -1.26 5.56 17.65
C ARG A 61 -1.88 4.61 18.66
N VAL A 62 -1.96 3.32 18.33
CA VAL A 62 -2.46 2.28 19.27
C VAL A 62 -1.41 1.80 20.26
N GLY A 63 -0.18 2.33 20.22
CA GLY A 63 0.87 2.04 21.21
C GLY A 63 1.63 0.74 21.00
N ALA A 64 1.50 0.08 19.84
CA ALA A 64 2.16 -1.20 19.55
C ALA A 64 3.68 -1.07 19.24
N GLY A 65 4.19 0.17 19.13
CA GLY A 65 5.59 0.44 18.83
C GLY A 65 5.93 0.43 17.34
N PRO A 66 7.19 0.71 16.98
CA PRO A 66 7.58 0.92 15.58
C PRO A 66 8.18 -0.33 14.91
N ASP A 67 8.49 -1.41 15.63
CA ASP A 67 9.08 -2.62 15.04
C ASP A 67 8.02 -3.45 14.32
N ILE A 68 8.16 -3.62 13.00
CA ILE A 68 7.18 -4.31 12.15
C ILE A 68 7.91 -5.35 11.30
N VAL A 69 7.44 -6.59 11.33
CA VAL A 69 7.93 -7.67 10.46
C VAL A 69 7.07 -7.71 9.20
N THR A 70 7.70 -7.89 8.04
CA THR A 70 6.97 -7.99 6.76
C THR A 70 7.24 -9.28 6.00
N GLY A 71 6.18 -9.91 5.51
CA GLY A 71 6.23 -11.15 4.74
C GLY A 71 5.38 -11.05 3.47
N HIS A 72 5.59 -11.98 2.55
CA HIS A 72 4.76 -12.13 1.35
C HIS A 72 4.73 -13.60 0.91
N ASP A 73 3.76 -13.96 0.08
CA ASP A 73 3.67 -15.29 -0.52
C ASP A 73 4.32 -15.35 -1.91
N PHE A 74 4.17 -16.46 -2.63
CA PHE A 74 4.86 -16.71 -3.90
C PHE A 74 4.16 -16.18 -5.17
N ARG A 75 3.25 -15.20 -5.07
CA ARG A 75 2.68 -14.59 -6.29
C ARG A 75 3.73 -13.74 -6.99
N SER A 76 3.68 -13.66 -8.32
CA SER A 76 4.66 -12.95 -9.15
C SER A 76 4.85 -11.48 -8.76
N TYR A 77 3.78 -10.82 -8.29
CA TYR A 77 3.79 -9.42 -7.89
C TYR A 77 4.09 -9.19 -6.40
N SER A 78 4.13 -10.24 -5.58
CA SER A 78 4.16 -10.13 -4.12
C SER A 78 5.39 -9.41 -3.57
N LEU A 79 6.57 -9.63 -4.18
CA LEU A 79 7.79 -8.92 -3.78
C LEU A 79 7.67 -7.41 -4.02
N GLY A 80 7.12 -6.99 -5.16
CA GLY A 80 6.91 -5.57 -5.49
C GLY A 80 5.95 -4.90 -4.51
N ILE A 81 4.83 -5.56 -4.19
CA ILE A 81 3.87 -5.07 -3.19
C ILE A 81 4.53 -4.97 -1.80
N LYS A 82 5.30 -5.98 -1.38
CA LYS A 82 6.03 -5.94 -0.10
C LYS A 82 6.94 -4.72 -0.05
N LEU A 83 7.78 -4.51 -1.07
CA LEU A 83 8.73 -3.40 -1.09
C LEU A 83 8.03 -2.03 -1.05
N ALA A 84 6.90 -1.88 -1.76
CA ALA A 84 6.09 -0.67 -1.69
C ALA A 84 5.49 -0.45 -0.28
N LEU A 85 4.95 -1.51 0.35
CA LEU A 85 4.42 -1.43 1.71
C LEU A 85 5.50 -1.05 2.72
N VAL A 86 6.68 -1.68 2.62
CA VAL A 86 7.85 -1.40 3.46
C VAL A 86 8.27 0.05 3.34
N SER A 87 8.35 0.59 2.11
CA SER A 87 8.67 2.00 1.88
C SER A 87 7.68 2.93 2.60
N GLY A 88 6.38 2.63 2.55
CA GLY A 88 5.34 3.39 3.26
C GLY A 88 5.49 3.31 4.78
N LEU A 89 5.72 2.10 5.31
CA LEU A 89 5.93 1.88 6.75
C LEU A 89 7.15 2.64 7.26
N MET A 90 8.27 2.58 6.54
CA MET A 90 9.50 3.33 6.88
C MET A 90 9.28 4.83 6.84
N ALA A 91 8.50 5.35 5.87
CA ALA A 91 8.14 6.76 5.81
C ALA A 91 7.29 7.21 7.01
N ALA A 92 6.51 6.30 7.62
CA ALA A 92 5.79 6.55 8.88
C ALA A 92 6.67 6.38 10.14
N GLY A 93 7.95 6.07 10.00
CA GLY A 93 8.90 5.89 11.10
C GLY A 93 8.95 4.47 11.68
N ALA A 94 8.38 3.48 10.99
CA ALA A 94 8.52 2.08 11.40
C ALA A 94 9.94 1.56 11.15
N ARG A 95 10.40 0.66 12.03
CA ARG A 95 11.59 -0.16 11.86
C ARG A 95 11.19 -1.51 11.30
N VAL A 96 11.36 -1.66 10.00
CA VAL A 96 10.95 -2.87 9.28
C VAL A 96 12.04 -3.94 9.35
N ARG A 97 11.65 -5.20 9.58
CA ARG A 97 12.49 -6.38 9.46
C ARG A 97 11.97 -7.36 8.41
#